data_AF-A0A7Y2H6E6-F1
#
_entry.id   AF-A0A7Y2H6E6-F1
#
_cell.length_a   1.000
_cell.length_b   1.000
_cell.length_c   1.000
_cell.angle_alpha   90.00
_cell.angle_beta   90.00
_cell.angle_gamma   90.00
#
_symmetry.space_group_name_H-M   'P 1'
#
loop_
_entity.id
_entity.type
_entity.pdbx_description
1 polymer ?
#
loop_
_entity_poly.entity_id
_entity_poly.type
_entity_poly.pdbx_seq_one_letter_code
_entity_poly.pdbx_strand_id
1 'polypeptide(L)'
;MSILHDPVYVLGVLCFLVIVSTYVAKTRFGKKLGTALIVIVFTAVLANLGVIPSASNSIPLYDAIFTYLAPVSIFYLLLGVNLTSIKKAGAPMIILFLLGSLTTTLGVLAAWYLLDPQSILGEDGVTIAGMLTGTYTGGSVNFNAIALEYNFQERGILYAGTIAVDNVITTLWIIVTLSIPVACRGFGKTKKLRSIKLLWNLKKKTNFPCIP
;
A
#
# COMPACT_ATOMS: atom_id res chain seq x y z
N MET A 1 6.45 34.74 17.48
CA MET A 1 5.81 33.51 16.96
C MET A 1 6.89 32.47 16.79
N SER A 2 6.75 31.29 17.37
CA SER A 2 7.76 30.23 17.33
C SER A 2 8.00 29.80 15.88
N ILE A 3 9.26 29.70 15.47
CA ILE A 3 9.71 29.33 14.11
C ILE A 3 9.04 28.02 13.62
N LEU A 4 8.66 27.15 14.56
CA LEU A 4 7.99 25.87 14.32
C LEU A 4 6.57 25.98 13.71
N HIS A 5 5.93 27.14 13.77
CA HIS A 5 4.62 27.39 13.14
C HIS A 5 4.72 28.16 11.83
N ASP A 6 5.92 28.54 11.39
CA ASP A 6 6.10 29.21 10.11
C ASP A 6 5.98 28.19 8.96
N PRO A 7 4.97 28.31 8.07
CA PRO A 7 4.79 27.41 6.94
C PRO A 7 6.01 27.31 6.03
N VAL A 8 6.75 28.40 5.85
CA VAL A 8 7.93 28.44 4.97
C VAL A 8 9.07 27.65 5.58
N TYR A 9 9.27 27.75 6.89
CA TYR A 9 10.28 26.98 7.61
C TYR A 9 10.00 25.48 7.51
N VAL A 10 8.79 25.05 7.86
CA VAL A 10 8.42 23.63 7.86
C VAL A 10 8.48 23.06 6.44
N LEU A 11 8.01 23.80 5.44
CA LEU A 11 8.13 23.40 4.03
C LEU A 11 9.60 23.24 3.61
N GLY A 12 10.46 24.19 3.99
CA GLY A 12 11.90 24.12 3.73
C GLY A 12 12.55 22.87 4.33
N VAL A 13 12.21 22.53 5.57
CA VAL A 13 12.69 21.31 6.23
C VAL A 13 12.18 20.05 5.52
N LEU A 14 10.89 20.00 5.13
CA LEU A 14 10.32 18.85 4.41
C LEU A 14 11.00 18.65 3.04
N CYS A 15 11.19 19.73 2.27
CA CYS A 15 11.90 19.67 0.98
C CYS A 15 13.35 19.21 1.16
N PHE A 16 14.04 19.74 2.18
CA PHE A 16 15.40 19.32 2.51
C PHE A 16 15.46 17.83 2.87
N LEU A 17 14.53 17.33 3.67
CA LEU A 17 14.43 15.91 4.03
C LEU A 17 14.24 15.01 2.81
N VAL A 18 13.42 15.43 1.84
CA VAL A 18 13.25 14.69 0.58
C VAL A 18 14.58 14.62 -0.19
N ILE A 19 15.28 15.75 -0.33
CA ILE A 19 16.59 15.79 -1.01
C ILE A 19 17.60 14.88 -0.31
N VAL A 20 17.77 15.02 1.00
CA VAL A 20 18.68 14.19 1.79
C VAL A 20 18.32 12.72 1.66
N SER A 21 17.04 12.37 1.76
CA SER A 21 16.59 10.98 1.67
C SER A 21 16.82 10.39 0.28
N THR A 22 16.61 11.16 -0.79
CA THR A 22 16.94 10.70 -2.17
C THR A 22 18.43 10.47 -2.36
N TYR A 23 19.28 11.26 -1.71
CA TYR A 23 20.72 11.08 -1.74
C TYR A 23 21.13 9.83 -0.95
N VAL A 24 20.61 9.66 0.27
CA VAL A 24 20.86 8.49 1.11
C VAL A 24 20.37 7.21 0.43
N ALA A 25 19.23 7.25 -0.27
CA ALA A 25 18.69 6.12 -1.02
C ALA A 25 19.63 5.59 -2.13
N LYS A 26 20.60 6.40 -2.59
CA LYS A 26 21.60 5.98 -3.58
C LYS A 26 22.79 5.23 -2.95
N THR A 27 22.93 5.22 -1.63
CA THR A 27 24.01 4.51 -0.92
C THR A 27 23.78 2.99 -0.90
N ARG A 28 24.81 2.21 -0.57
CA ARG A 28 24.74 0.72 -0.54
C ARG A 28 23.64 0.18 0.37
N PHE A 29 23.42 0.84 1.51
CA PHE A 29 22.37 0.47 2.46
C PHE A 29 21.03 1.10 2.09
N GLY A 30 21.01 2.38 1.71
CA GLY A 30 19.78 3.08 1.37
C GLY A 30 19.03 2.51 0.15
N LYS A 31 19.75 1.92 -0.82
CA LYS A 31 19.13 1.26 -1.98
C LYS A 31 18.16 0.14 -1.60
N LYS A 32 18.39 -0.53 -0.46
CA LYS A 32 17.52 -1.62 0.00
C LYS A 32 16.21 -1.12 0.62
N LEU A 33 16.22 0.09 1.15
CA LEU A 33 15.09 0.70 1.85
C LEU A 33 14.21 1.54 0.90
N GLY A 34 14.82 2.12 -0.13
CA GLY A 34 14.15 3.03 -1.06
C GLY A 34 13.92 4.41 -0.47
N THR A 35 13.68 5.39 -1.34
CA THR A 35 13.53 6.80 -0.93
C THR A 35 12.35 7.01 0.02
N ALA A 36 11.19 6.40 -0.28
CA ALA A 36 9.96 6.61 0.49
C ALA A 36 10.11 6.22 1.97
N LEU A 37 10.68 5.03 2.23
CA LEU A 37 10.88 4.55 3.60
C LEU A 37 11.88 5.43 4.37
N ILE A 38 12.97 5.86 3.72
CA ILE A 38 13.98 6.72 4.34
C ILE A 38 13.38 8.08 4.71
N VAL A 39 12.58 8.69 3.82
CA VAL A 39 11.88 9.95 4.12
C VAL A 39 10.98 9.79 5.34
N ILE A 40 10.16 8.74 5.39
CA ILE A 40 9.23 8.50 6.51
C ILE A 40 10.01 8.39 7.82
N VAL A 41 11.10 7.61 7.84
CA VAL A 41 11.92 7.42 9.05
C VAL A 41 12.58 8.72 9.49
N PHE A 42 13.18 9.48 8.57
CA PHE A 42 13.82 10.75 8.93
C PHE A 42 12.81 11.79 9.40
N THR A 43 11.68 11.93 8.72
CA THR A 43 10.60 12.82 9.15
C THR A 43 10.08 12.43 10.53
N ALA A 44 9.89 11.13 10.80
CA ALA A 44 9.47 10.65 12.11
C ALA A 44 10.50 10.96 13.21
N VAL A 45 11.79 10.79 12.95
CA VAL A 45 12.86 11.15 13.90
C VAL A 45 12.86 12.64 14.19
N LEU A 46 12.80 13.49 13.17
CA LEU A 46 12.80 14.95 13.36
C LEU A 46 11.53 15.46 14.07
N ALA A 47 10.37 14.85 13.78
CA ALA A 47 9.13 15.16 14.49
C ALA A 47 9.20 14.79 15.98
N ASN A 48 9.76 13.63 16.32
CA ASN A 48 9.96 13.21 17.71
C ASN A 48 10.98 14.09 18.46
N LEU A 49 11.98 14.63 17.76
CA LEU A 49 12.94 15.59 18.32
C LEU A 49 12.36 17.01 18.46
N GLY A 50 11.13 17.25 18.00
CA GLY A 50 10.47 18.56 18.06
C GLY A 50 11.00 19.59 17.05
N VAL A 51 11.73 19.14 16.02
CA VAL A 51 12.26 20.02 14.96
C VAL A 51 11.16 20.46 13.99
N ILE A 52 10.17 19.59 13.78
CA ILE A 52 8.95 19.89 13.01
C ILE A 52 7.73 19.51 13.85
N PRO A 53 6.60 20.23 13.70
CA PRO A 53 5.37 19.85 14.36
C PRO A 53 4.92 18.48 13.86
N SER A 54 4.52 17.59 14.78
CA SER A 54 3.85 16.34 14.41
C SER A 54 2.53 16.63 13.70
N ALA A 55 2.03 15.69 12.89
CA ALA A 55 0.73 15.84 12.21
C ALA A 55 -0.44 16.10 13.19
N SER A 56 -0.33 15.67 14.46
CA SER A 56 -1.30 15.98 15.52
C SER A 56 -1.33 17.45 15.94
N ASN A 57 -0.31 18.23 15.58
CA ASN A 57 -0.24 19.68 15.82
C ASN A 57 -0.53 20.35 14.48
N SER A 58 -1.82 20.52 14.17
CA SER A 58 -2.28 21.07 12.90
C SER A 58 -1.70 22.47 12.69
N ILE A 59 -0.87 22.60 11.65
CA ILE A 59 -0.39 23.88 11.14
C ILE A 59 -1.05 24.14 9.78
N PRO A 60 -1.29 25.41 9.40
CA PRO A 60 -1.92 25.74 8.12
C PRO A 60 -1.26 25.10 6.89
N LEU A 61 0.04 24.80 6.98
CA LEU A 61 0.77 24.11 5.92
C LEU A 61 0.27 22.68 5.68
N TYR A 62 0.02 21.91 6.75
CA TYR A 62 -0.42 20.52 6.64
C TYR A 62 -1.83 20.45 6.04
N ASP A 63 -2.69 21.37 6.44
CA ASP A 63 -4.04 21.51 5.87
C ASP A 63 -3.93 21.78 4.36
N ALA A 64 -3.09 22.73 3.93
CA ALA A 64 -2.88 23.01 2.51
C ALA A 64 -2.33 21.79 1.73
N ILE A 65 -1.46 20.98 2.34
CA ILE A 65 -0.95 19.75 1.72
C ILE A 65 -2.08 18.74 1.50
N PHE A 66 -2.93 18.51 2.50
CA PHE A 66 -4.03 17.56 2.39
C PHE A 66 -5.18 18.06 1.51
N THR A 67 -5.44 19.37 1.47
CA THR A 67 -6.49 19.97 0.61
C THR A 67 -6.09 20.01 -0.86
N TYR A 68 -4.84 20.35 -1.17
CA TYR A 68 -4.42 20.60 -2.56
C TYR A 68 -3.44 19.56 -3.08
N LEU A 69 -2.35 19.31 -2.36
CA LEU A 69 -1.24 18.50 -2.87
C LEU A 69 -1.58 17.02 -2.91
N ALA A 70 -2.24 16.49 -1.88
CA ALA A 70 -2.59 15.07 -1.80
C ALA A 70 -3.60 14.65 -2.89
N PRO A 71 -4.73 15.36 -3.12
CA PRO A 71 -5.65 15.02 -4.20
C PRO A 71 -5.01 15.14 -5.59
N VAL A 72 -4.18 16.18 -5.82
CA VAL A 72 -3.44 16.33 -7.09
C VAL A 72 -2.45 15.18 -7.30
N SER A 73 -1.81 14.70 -6.23
CA SER A 73 -0.90 13.55 -6.30
C SER A 73 -1.64 12.25 -6.65
N ILE A 74 -2.82 12.02 -6.04
CA ILE A 74 -3.68 10.88 -6.38
C ILE A 74 -4.11 10.97 -7.85
N PHE A 75 -4.55 12.14 -8.30
CA PHE A 75 -4.91 12.38 -9.70
C PHE A 75 -3.74 12.10 -10.66
N TYR A 76 -2.54 12.58 -10.34
CA TYR A 76 -1.34 12.34 -11.14
C TYR A 76 -0.98 10.86 -11.22
N LEU A 77 -1.10 10.11 -10.12
CA LEU A 77 -0.91 8.65 -10.11
C LEU A 77 -1.92 7.94 -11.02
N LEU A 78 -3.17 8.40 -11.04
CA LEU A 78 -4.22 7.84 -11.91
C LEU A 78 -3.97 8.14 -13.39
N LEU A 79 -3.39 9.29 -13.74
CA LEU A 79 -3.01 9.60 -15.13
C LEU A 79 -1.95 8.63 -15.67
N GLY A 80 -1.12 8.05 -14.82
CA GLY A 80 -0.13 7.02 -15.19
C GLY A 80 -0.73 5.66 -15.54
N VAL A 81 -2.04 5.45 -15.31
CA VAL A 81 -2.69 4.16 -15.55
C VAL A 81 -2.90 3.90 -17.04
N ASN A 82 -2.36 2.79 -17.52
CA ASN A 82 -2.53 2.36 -18.91
C ASN A 82 -3.83 1.56 -19.11
N LEU A 83 -4.88 2.23 -19.57
CA LEU A 83 -6.18 1.59 -19.87
C LEU A 83 -6.10 0.50 -20.96
N THR A 84 -5.14 0.62 -21.89
CA THR A 84 -4.93 -0.40 -22.92
C THR A 84 -4.41 -1.71 -22.30
N SER A 85 -3.56 -1.62 -21.28
CA SER A 85 -3.10 -2.79 -20.52
C SER A 85 -4.24 -3.47 -19.79
N ILE A 86 -5.18 -2.71 -19.21
CA ILE A 86 -6.38 -3.25 -18.56
C ILE A 86 -7.24 -4.00 -19.58
N LYS A 87 -7.47 -3.40 -20.77
CA LYS A 87 -8.22 -4.06 -21.85
C LYS A 87 -7.54 -5.34 -22.33
N LYS A 88 -6.20 -5.36 -22.42
CA LYS A 88 -5.41 -6.53 -22.82
C LYS A 88 -5.39 -7.64 -21.76
N ALA A 89 -5.47 -7.29 -20.46
CA ALA A 89 -5.60 -8.25 -19.38
C ALA A 89 -6.87 -9.11 -19.52
N GLY A 90 -7.88 -8.58 -20.20
CA GLY A 90 -9.09 -9.30 -20.60
C GLY A 90 -10.11 -9.47 -19.47
N ALA A 91 -11.27 -10.00 -19.84
CA ALA A 91 -12.38 -10.25 -18.92
C ALA A 91 -12.01 -11.12 -17.69
N PRO A 92 -11.17 -12.18 -17.80
CA PRO A 92 -10.85 -13.03 -16.64
C PRO A 92 -10.19 -12.28 -15.49
N MET A 93 -9.26 -11.35 -15.78
CA MET A 93 -8.58 -10.57 -14.75
C MET A 93 -9.53 -9.60 -14.05
N ILE A 94 -10.43 -8.95 -14.82
CA ILE A 94 -11.43 -8.02 -14.26
C ILE A 94 -12.43 -8.77 -13.38
N ILE A 95 -12.90 -9.95 -13.80
CA ILE A 95 -13.82 -10.76 -13.01
C ILE A 95 -13.16 -11.20 -11.69
N LEU A 96 -11.91 -11.67 -11.74
CA LEU A 96 -11.16 -12.04 -10.53
C LEU A 96 -10.97 -10.85 -9.59
N PHE A 97 -10.69 -9.67 -10.13
CA PHE A 97 -10.60 -8.44 -9.34
C PHE A 97 -11.93 -8.09 -8.67
N LEU A 98 -13.05 -8.15 -9.41
CA LEU A 98 -14.38 -7.87 -8.85
C LEU A 98 -14.77 -8.89 -7.77
N LEU A 99 -14.50 -10.18 -7.99
CA LEU A 99 -14.71 -11.21 -6.99
C LEU A 99 -13.85 -10.99 -5.75
N GLY A 100 -12.57 -10.64 -5.93
CA GLY A 100 -11.65 -10.33 -4.83
C GLY A 100 -12.10 -9.11 -4.02
N SER A 101 -12.51 -8.03 -4.71
CA SER A 101 -13.05 -6.83 -4.07
C SER A 101 -14.34 -7.15 -3.31
N LEU A 102 -15.28 -7.87 -3.91
CA LEU A 102 -16.53 -8.26 -3.26
C LEU A 102 -16.28 -9.16 -2.04
N THR A 103 -15.36 -10.11 -2.14
CA THR A 103 -14.97 -10.98 -1.02
C THR A 103 -14.33 -10.16 0.11
N THR A 104 -13.52 -9.17 -0.23
CA THR A 104 -12.90 -8.25 0.76
C THR A 104 -13.96 -7.45 1.49
N THR A 105 -14.91 -6.84 0.76
CA THR A 105 -16.03 -6.10 1.35
C THR A 105 -16.88 -7.00 2.26
N LEU A 106 -17.23 -8.20 1.81
CA LEU A 106 -17.98 -9.16 2.63
C LEU A 106 -17.19 -9.59 3.89
N GLY A 107 -15.88 -9.76 3.77
CA GLY A 107 -15.01 -10.07 4.91
C GLY A 107 -15.00 -8.96 5.96
N VAL A 108 -14.91 -7.70 5.53
CA VAL A 108 -14.97 -6.54 6.42
C VAL A 108 -16.34 -6.41 7.07
N LEU A 109 -17.44 -6.60 6.32
CA LEU A 109 -18.79 -6.59 6.87
C LEU A 109 -19.03 -7.73 7.88
N ALA A 110 -18.48 -8.93 7.60
CA ALA A 110 -18.54 -10.04 8.54
C ALA A 110 -17.74 -9.71 9.82
N ALA A 111 -16.54 -9.15 9.70
CA ALA A 111 -15.74 -8.71 10.83
C ALA A 111 -16.45 -7.61 11.64
N TRP A 112 -17.12 -6.66 10.96
CA TRP A 112 -17.92 -5.62 11.60
C TRP A 112 -19.01 -6.22 12.50
N TYR A 113 -19.77 -7.18 11.97
CA TYR A 113 -20.83 -7.83 12.73
C TYR A 113 -20.31 -8.70 13.88
N LEU A 114 -19.18 -9.39 13.68
CA LEU A 114 -18.60 -10.31 14.67
C LEU A 114 -17.90 -9.59 15.83
N LEU A 115 -17.26 -8.45 15.56
CA LEU A 115 -16.39 -7.77 16.52
C LEU A 115 -17.01 -6.49 17.10
N ASP A 116 -18.12 -6.01 16.55
CA ASP A 116 -18.78 -4.76 16.92
C ASP A 116 -17.77 -3.61 17.16
N PRO A 117 -16.96 -3.25 16.16
CA PRO A 117 -15.89 -2.26 16.33
C PRO A 117 -16.42 -0.87 16.70
N GLN A 118 -17.71 -0.60 16.43
CA GLN A 118 -18.38 0.64 16.79
C GLN A 118 -18.42 0.86 18.32
N SER A 119 -18.44 -0.21 19.11
CA SER A 119 -18.39 -0.12 20.58
C SER A 119 -17.10 0.53 21.12
N ILE A 120 -16.00 0.45 20.37
CA ILE A 120 -14.66 0.96 20.76
C ILE A 120 -14.28 2.20 19.95
N LEU A 121 -14.53 2.17 18.64
CA LEU A 121 -14.09 3.19 17.68
C LEU A 121 -15.17 4.24 17.37
N GLY A 122 -16.40 4.03 17.82
CA GLY A 122 -17.51 4.95 17.57
C GLY A 122 -17.73 5.22 16.07
N GLU A 123 -18.00 6.48 15.73
CA GLU A 123 -18.25 6.92 14.35
C GLU A 123 -17.03 6.75 13.43
N ASP A 124 -15.81 6.83 13.99
CA ASP A 124 -14.56 6.65 13.24
C ASP A 124 -14.40 5.21 12.73
N GLY A 125 -15.05 4.24 13.37
CA GLY A 125 -15.00 2.84 12.98
C GLY A 125 -15.43 2.61 11.53
N VAL A 126 -16.50 3.29 11.08
CA VAL A 126 -17.02 3.14 9.72
C VAL A 126 -16.00 3.65 8.70
N THR A 127 -15.37 4.80 8.98
CA THR A 127 -14.33 5.38 8.13
C THR A 127 -13.10 4.49 8.08
N ILE A 128 -12.64 3.97 9.22
CA ILE A 128 -11.51 3.02 9.29
C ILE A 128 -11.82 1.75 8.48
N ALA A 129 -13.03 1.19 8.63
CA ALA A 129 -13.45 0.02 7.88
C ALA A 129 -13.45 0.28 6.36
N GLY A 130 -13.92 1.46 5.93
CA GLY A 130 -13.84 1.91 4.55
C GLY A 130 -12.39 2.02 4.06
N MET A 131 -11.53 2.71 4.83
CA MET A 131 -10.12 2.90 4.52
C MET A 131 -9.39 1.55 4.34
N LEU A 132 -9.58 0.61 5.26
CA LEU A 132 -9.01 -0.74 5.18
C LEU A 132 -9.59 -1.54 4.00
N THR A 133 -10.89 -1.46 3.74
CA THR A 133 -11.49 -2.08 2.54
C THR A 133 -10.85 -1.53 1.26
N GLY A 134 -10.59 -0.22 1.23
CA GLY A 134 -9.88 0.47 0.15
C GLY A 134 -8.46 -0.03 -0.03
N THR A 135 -7.70 -0.17 1.07
CA THR A 135 -6.30 -0.67 1.03
C THR A 135 -6.21 -2.08 0.44
N TYR A 136 -7.12 -2.97 0.81
CA TYR A 136 -7.08 -4.35 0.35
C TYR A 136 -7.67 -4.56 -1.05
N THR A 137 -8.45 -3.58 -1.55
CA THR A 137 -8.95 -3.60 -2.93
C THR A 137 -8.00 -2.90 -3.91
N GLY A 138 -7.33 -1.82 -3.52
CA GLY A 138 -6.54 -0.99 -4.44
C GLY A 138 -5.30 -0.31 -3.84
N GLY A 139 -4.89 -0.71 -2.64
CA GLY A 139 -3.67 -0.27 -1.98
C GLY A 139 -3.76 1.08 -1.29
N SER A 140 -2.60 1.62 -0.93
CA SER A 140 -2.47 2.84 -0.13
C SER A 140 -3.11 4.07 -0.76
N VAL A 141 -3.20 4.16 -2.09
CA VAL A 141 -3.86 5.27 -2.78
C VAL A 141 -5.36 5.29 -2.46
N ASN A 142 -6.03 4.13 -2.48
CA ASN A 142 -7.45 4.03 -2.14
C ASN A 142 -7.70 4.30 -0.65
N PHE A 143 -6.81 3.80 0.22
CA PHE A 143 -6.85 4.10 1.65
C PHE A 143 -6.80 5.62 1.92
N ASN A 144 -5.84 6.31 1.29
CA ASN A 144 -5.66 7.75 1.45
C ASN A 144 -6.81 8.55 0.82
N ALA A 145 -7.38 8.08 -0.29
CA ALA A 145 -8.53 8.74 -0.92
C ALA A 145 -9.75 8.77 0.02
N ILE A 146 -10.05 7.65 0.69
CA ILE A 146 -11.14 7.57 1.67
C ILE A 146 -10.81 8.42 2.90
N ALA A 147 -9.55 8.38 3.37
CA ALA A 147 -9.14 9.22 4.49
C ALA A 147 -9.41 10.71 4.19
N LEU A 148 -9.02 11.19 3.01
CA LEU A 148 -9.22 12.58 2.58
C LEU A 148 -10.70 12.94 2.47
N GLU A 149 -11.53 12.08 1.89
CA GLU A 149 -12.99 12.33 1.75
C GLU A 149 -13.66 12.53 3.12
N TYR A 150 -13.25 11.75 4.12
CA TYR A 150 -13.80 11.83 5.48
C TYR A 150 -12.96 12.70 6.43
N ASN A 151 -11.98 13.44 5.92
CA ASN A 151 -11.02 14.24 6.68
C ASN A 151 -10.32 13.47 7.83
N PHE A 152 -10.19 12.15 7.68
CA PHE A 152 -9.69 11.27 8.73
C PHE A 152 -8.21 11.49 9.03
N GLN A 153 -7.45 12.00 8.05
CA GLN A 153 -6.03 12.38 8.21
C GLN A 153 -5.80 13.45 9.28
N GLU A 154 -6.80 14.29 9.57
CA GLU A 154 -6.72 15.32 10.62
C GLU A 154 -6.68 14.69 12.02
N ARG A 155 -7.23 13.48 12.18
CA ARG A 155 -7.15 12.68 13.41
C ARG A 155 -5.80 11.98 13.49
N GLY A 156 -4.71 12.76 13.58
CA GLY A 156 -3.34 12.28 13.37
C GLY A 156 -2.95 11.01 14.15
N ILE A 157 -3.40 10.86 15.40
CA ILE A 157 -3.12 9.66 16.21
C ILE A 157 -3.84 8.42 15.65
N LEU A 158 -5.14 8.52 15.36
CA LEU A 158 -5.94 7.42 14.83
C LEU A 158 -5.55 7.09 13.38
N TYR A 159 -5.20 8.11 12.60
CA TYR A 159 -4.72 7.94 11.24
C TYR A 159 -3.38 7.19 11.21
N ALA A 160 -2.40 7.65 11.98
CA ALA A 160 -1.10 6.99 12.08
C ALA A 160 -1.21 5.57 12.67
N GLY A 161 -2.07 5.39 13.68
CA GLY A 161 -2.36 4.08 14.26
C GLY A 161 -2.97 3.11 13.24
N THR A 162 -3.96 3.56 12.46
CA THR A 162 -4.58 2.74 11.41
C THR A 162 -3.57 2.35 10.32
N ILE A 163 -2.71 3.28 9.86
CA ILE A 163 -1.65 2.98 8.89
C ILE A 163 -0.66 1.96 9.46
N ALA A 164 -0.26 2.10 10.72
CA ALA A 164 0.67 1.17 11.36
C ALA A 164 0.06 -0.24 11.44
N VAL A 165 -1.20 -0.35 11.86
CA VAL A 165 -1.94 -1.62 11.90
C VAL A 165 -2.05 -2.23 10.50
N ASP A 166 -2.43 -1.45 9.48
CA ASP A 166 -2.55 -1.93 8.10
C ASP A 166 -1.24 -2.55 7.61
N ASN A 167 -0.12 -1.84 7.78
CA ASN A 167 1.19 -2.32 7.33
C ASN A 167 1.64 -3.59 8.07
N VAL A 168 1.43 -3.67 9.38
CA VAL A 168 1.79 -4.85 10.19
C VAL A 168 0.94 -6.05 9.80
N ILE A 169 -0.39 -5.89 9.74
CA ILE A 169 -1.32 -6.97 9.39
C ILE A 169 -1.10 -7.44 7.96
N THR A 170 -0.89 -6.52 7.01
CA THR A 170 -0.56 -6.85 5.62
C THR A 170 0.73 -7.66 5.54
N THR A 171 1.75 -7.28 6.28
CA THR A 171 3.02 -8.02 6.32
C THR A 171 2.82 -9.43 6.86
N LEU A 172 2.09 -9.58 7.96
CA LEU A 172 1.76 -10.89 8.54
C LEU A 172 0.95 -11.74 7.56
N TRP A 173 -0.06 -11.15 6.92
CA TRP A 173 -0.90 -11.82 5.94
C TRP A 173 -0.10 -12.31 4.72
N ILE A 174 0.82 -11.49 4.20
CA ILE A 174 1.71 -11.89 3.09
C ILE A 174 2.59 -13.06 3.53
N ILE A 175 3.21 -13.00 4.71
CA ILE A 175 4.06 -14.09 5.23
C ILE A 175 3.27 -15.39 5.34
N VAL A 176 2.08 -15.36 5.94
CA VAL A 176 1.22 -16.54 6.08
C VAL A 176 0.84 -17.08 4.71
N THR A 177 0.34 -16.23 3.81
CA THR A 177 -0.15 -16.64 2.50
C THR A 177 0.94 -17.24 1.62
N LEU A 178 2.16 -16.68 1.67
CA LEU A 178 3.31 -17.23 0.96
C LEU A 178 3.84 -18.53 1.59
N SER A 179 3.64 -18.71 2.90
CA SER A 179 4.07 -19.93 3.60
C SER A 179 3.15 -21.13 3.33
N ILE A 180 1.86 -20.92 3.08
CA ILE A 180 0.89 -21.99 2.76
C ILE A 180 1.36 -22.91 1.62
N PRO A 181 1.69 -22.42 0.40
CA PRO A 181 2.12 -23.30 -0.68
C PRO A 181 3.45 -23.99 -0.38
N VAL A 182 4.33 -23.39 0.42
CA VAL A 182 5.59 -24.01 0.87
C VAL A 182 5.30 -25.17 1.83
N ALA A 183 4.40 -24.98 2.79
CA ALA A 183 3.96 -26.03 3.72
C ALA A 183 3.20 -27.16 2.99
N CYS A 184 2.30 -26.83 2.07
CA CYS A 184 1.55 -27.81 1.29
C CYS A 184 2.42 -28.63 0.32
N ARG A 185 3.58 -28.12 -0.12
CA ARG A 185 4.56 -28.91 -0.91
C ARG A 185 5.11 -30.11 -0.13
N GLY A 186 5.09 -30.08 1.20
CA GLY A 186 5.45 -31.22 2.05
C GLY A 186 4.42 -32.36 2.05
N PHE A 187 3.15 -32.09 1.70
CA PHE A 187 2.04 -33.05 1.88
C PHE A 187 1.57 -33.78 0.60
N GLY A 188 1.95 -33.34 -0.61
CA GLY A 188 1.37 -33.88 -1.85
C GLY A 188 2.40 -34.13 -2.96
N LYS A 189 2.63 -35.41 -3.28
CA LYS A 189 3.55 -35.91 -4.31
C LYS A 189 3.59 -35.05 -5.58
N THR A 190 4.75 -34.50 -5.86
CA THR A 190 5.12 -33.82 -7.11
C THR A 190 5.22 -34.81 -8.29
N LYS A 191 4.15 -35.53 -8.65
CA LYS A 191 4.14 -36.42 -9.82
C LYS A 191 3.66 -35.74 -11.11
N LYS A 192 2.85 -34.67 -11.02
CA LYS A 192 2.21 -34.06 -12.21
C LYS A 192 3.13 -33.11 -13.01
N LEU A 193 4.12 -32.48 -12.37
CA LEU A 193 5.08 -31.57 -13.02
C LEU A 193 6.14 -32.30 -13.88
N ARG A 194 6.42 -33.58 -13.60
CA ARG A 194 7.38 -34.38 -14.39
C ARG A 194 6.78 -34.81 -15.74
N SER A 195 5.47 -35.09 -15.80
CA SER A 195 4.77 -35.51 -17.02
C SER A 195 4.71 -34.40 -18.09
N ILE A 196 4.42 -33.15 -17.69
CA ILE A 196 4.38 -32.00 -18.61
C ILE A 196 5.77 -31.70 -19.19
N LYS A 197 6.82 -31.81 -18.37
CA LYS A 197 8.21 -31.63 -18.81
C LYS A 197 8.69 -32.76 -19.74
N LEU A 198 8.21 -33.99 -19.53
CA LEU A 198 8.48 -35.14 -20.39
C LEU A 198 7.77 -35.02 -21.76
N LEU A 199 6.51 -34.60 -21.76
CA LEU A 199 5.72 -34.37 -22.98
C LEU A 199 6.28 -33.23 -23.83
N TRP A 200 6.76 -32.16 -23.20
CA TRP A 200 7.45 -31.07 -23.90
C TRP A 200 8.76 -31.53 -24.54
N ASN A 201 9.55 -32.35 -23.84
CA ASN A 201 10.79 -32.93 -24.38
C ASN A 201 10.54 -33.96 -25.50
N LEU A 202 9.47 -34.77 -25.43
CA LEU A 202 9.10 -35.70 -26.49
C LEU A 202 8.65 -34.97 -27.76
N LYS A 203 7.84 -33.92 -27.62
CA LYS A 203 7.41 -33.06 -28.75
C LYS A 203 8.59 -32.35 -29.42
N LYS A 204 9.64 -32.02 -28.66
CA LYS A 204 10.88 -31.43 -29.18
C LYS A 204 11.77 -32.43 -29.92
N LYS A 205 11.64 -33.73 -29.62
CA LYS A 205 12.46 -34.81 -30.21
C LYS A 205 11.84 -35.38 -31.50
N THR A 206 10.54 -35.23 -31.71
CA THR A 206 9.82 -35.70 -32.91
C THR A 206 9.77 -34.68 -34.05
N ASN A 207 10.32 -33.49 -33.88
CA ASN A 207 10.29 -32.44 -34.91
C ASN A 207 11.70 -32.15 -35.44
N PHE A 208 12.18 -33.03 -36.32
CA PHE A 208 13.14 -32.73 -37.40
C PHE A 208 12.91 -33.78 -38.50
N PRO A 209 12.88 -33.39 -39.79
CA PRO A 209 14.09 -32.87 -40.40
C PRO A 209 13.89 -31.55 -41.17
N CYS A 210 14.89 -30.68 -41.06
CA CYS A 210 15.27 -29.76 -42.14
C CYS A 210 15.91 -30.61 -43.25
N ILE A 211 15.38 -30.54 -44.46
CA ILE A 211 16.06 -31.00 -45.68
C ILE A 211 15.54 -30.12 -46.82
N PRO A 212 16.37 -29.85 -47.84
CA PRO A 212 17.59 -29.06 -47.83
C PRO A 212 17.30 -27.57 -48.11
#